data_AF-A0A2V5MLH4-F1
#
_entry.id   AF-A0A2V5MLH4-F1
#
_cell.length_a   1.000
_cell.length_b   1.000
_cell.length_c   1.000
_cell.angle_alpha   90.00
_cell.angle_beta   90.00
_cell.angle_gamma   90.00
#
_symmetry.space_group_name_H-M   'P 1'
#
loop_
_entity.id
_entity.type
_entity.pdbx_description
1 polymer ?
#
loop_
_entity_poly.entity_id
_entity_poly.type
_entity_poly.pdbx_seq_one_letter_code
_entity_poly.pdbx_strand_id
1 'polypeptide(L)'
;VEFRKGRIQDLALDLELLDRQLKRNPITDVASFLAADELAEELRVKHPLIASDSVDVVVSNCVLNLVEPKSKRQLFEEIFRVLRKGGRAVICDIVSDEEVPEQLQNDPELWSGCISGALTEEGFLAAFENAGFYGIQILKRDAKPWRTVQGIEFRSVTIEAFKGKQGACFERNQAVIYRGPFKEVLDDDNHRMERGKRYAMCDKTYNLYKKAPYSEFFEFVEPIVDVPIAEAKPFDCSRTALRHPKETKRQDYDATTDANNKCCDGGSCC
;
A
#
# COMPACT_ATOMS: atom_id res chain seq x y z
N VAL A 1 0.51 25.81 5.51
CA VAL A 1 1.69 24.93 5.30
C VAL A 1 2.45 24.91 6.60
N GLU A 2 2.71 23.73 7.14
CA GLU A 2 3.47 23.53 8.37
C GLU A 2 4.76 22.80 8.01
N PHE A 3 5.88 23.21 8.60
CA PHE A 3 7.18 22.57 8.39
C PHE A 3 7.57 21.82 9.66
N ARG A 4 7.87 20.53 9.52
CA ARG A 4 8.31 19.66 10.61
C ARG A 4 9.69 19.11 10.30
N LYS A 5 10.59 19.15 11.27
CA LYS A 5 11.93 18.58 11.16
C LYS A 5 11.93 17.20 11.80
N GLY A 6 12.22 16.18 11.01
CA GLY A 6 12.26 14.80 11.47
C GLY A 6 13.17 13.94 10.60
N ARG A 7 13.28 12.67 10.96
CA ARG A 7 13.90 11.64 10.13
C ARG A 7 12.80 10.99 9.29
N ILE A 8 12.99 10.84 7.98
CA ILE A 8 11.95 10.26 7.12
C ILE A 8 11.63 8.80 7.48
N GLN A 9 12.60 8.09 8.07
CA GLN A 9 12.44 6.74 8.60
C GLN A 9 11.84 6.68 10.02
N ASP A 10 11.64 7.80 10.70
CA ASP A 10 11.07 7.88 12.04
C ASP A 10 10.28 9.19 12.16
N LEU A 11 9.07 9.20 11.58
CA LEU A 11 8.12 10.30 11.66
C LEU A 11 7.32 10.26 12.97
N ALA A 12 7.63 9.33 13.88
CA ALA A 12 7.05 9.29 15.21
C ALA A 12 7.87 10.16 16.18
N LEU A 13 9.19 10.10 16.17
CA LEU A 13 9.98 10.86 17.13
C LEU A 13 10.08 12.35 16.77
N ASP A 14 9.48 13.22 17.58
CA ASP A 14 9.70 14.66 17.53
C ASP A 14 11.08 15.01 18.13
N LEU A 15 12.04 15.30 17.24
CA LEU A 15 13.41 15.63 17.63
C LEU A 15 13.52 16.96 18.38
N GLU A 16 12.62 17.91 18.14
CA GLU A 16 12.64 19.20 18.84
C GLU A 16 12.08 19.05 20.26
N LEU A 17 11.07 18.19 20.43
CA LEU A 17 10.58 17.82 21.76
C LEU A 17 11.63 17.03 22.54
N LEU A 18 12.27 16.03 21.91
CA LEU A 18 13.34 15.27 22.55
C LEU A 18 14.51 16.18 22.95
N ASP A 19 14.99 17.05 22.06
CA ASP A 19 16.07 18.00 22.36
C ASP A 19 15.74 18.90 23.56
N ARG A 20 14.50 19.40 23.65
CA ARG A 20 14.05 20.18 24.81
C ARG A 20 14.10 19.40 26.13
N GLN A 21 13.79 18.11 26.11
CA GLN A 21 13.85 17.27 27.31
C GLN A 21 15.29 16.93 27.69
N LEU A 22 16.14 16.62 26.71
CA LEU A 22 17.56 16.34 26.94
C LEU A 22 18.32 17.57 27.47
N LYS A 23 17.93 18.78 27.06
CA LYS A 23 18.46 20.02 27.66
C LYS A 23 18.09 20.20 29.13
N ARG A 24 16.94 19.67 29.56
CA ARG A 24 16.50 19.69 30.97
C ARG A 24 17.16 18.60 31.80
N ASN A 25 17.33 17.42 31.21
CA ASN A 25 17.94 16.24 31.82
C ASN A 25 19.07 15.72 30.92
N PRO A 26 20.29 16.27 31.02
CA PRO A 26 21.40 15.86 30.18
C PRO A 26 21.82 14.40 30.41
N ILE A 27 22.26 13.73 29.35
CA ILE A 27 22.84 12.39 29.43
C ILE A 27 24.29 12.52 29.91
N THR A 28 24.58 12.01 31.11
CA THR A 28 25.90 12.08 31.75
C THR A 28 26.48 10.71 32.11
N ASP A 29 25.65 9.67 32.11
CA ASP A 29 25.99 8.31 32.50
C ASP A 29 25.06 7.29 31.82
N VAL A 30 25.26 6.02 32.13
CA VAL A 30 24.45 4.92 31.56
C VAL A 30 22.99 5.01 31.99
N ALA A 31 22.71 5.42 33.24
CA ALA A 31 21.33 5.48 33.75
C ALA A 31 20.52 6.58 33.03
N SER A 32 21.12 7.76 32.85
CA SER A 32 20.53 8.87 32.10
C SER A 32 20.41 8.57 30.59
N PHE A 33 21.32 7.78 30.02
CA PHE A 33 21.17 7.28 28.64
C PHE A 33 19.95 6.37 28.50
N LEU A 34 19.77 5.39 29.40
CA LEU A 34 18.60 4.51 29.39
C LEU A 34 17.30 5.27 29.62
N ALA A 35 17.30 6.28 30.50
CA ALA A 35 16.14 7.14 30.72
C ALA A 35 15.79 7.99 29.47
N ALA A 36 16.80 8.45 28.72
CA ALA A 36 16.59 9.17 27.47
C ALA A 36 16.02 8.28 26.35
N ASP A 37 16.45 7.01 26.30
CA ASP A 37 15.92 6.01 25.38
C ASP A 37 14.44 5.70 25.68
N GLU A 38 14.11 5.44 26.95
CA GLU A 38 12.73 5.25 27.40
C GLU A 38 11.85 6.47 27.11
N LEU A 39 12.37 7.67 27.34
CA LEU A 39 11.70 8.91 26.99
C LEU A 39 11.43 9.02 25.49
N ALA A 40 12.41 8.67 24.64
CA ALA A 40 12.22 8.71 23.19
C ALA A 40 11.09 7.76 22.74
N GLU A 41 11.04 6.54 23.29
CA GLU A 41 9.94 5.60 23.04
C GLU A 41 8.59 6.14 23.52
N GLU A 42 8.56 6.76 24.71
CA GLU A 42 7.35 7.40 25.22
C GLU A 42 6.86 8.52 24.28
N LEU A 43 7.77 9.38 23.81
CA LEU A 43 7.45 10.49 22.91
C LEU A 43 6.90 9.99 21.57
N ARG A 44 7.46 8.92 20.98
CA ARG A 44 6.94 8.34 19.74
C ARG A 44 5.46 7.94 19.85
N VAL A 45 5.05 7.43 21.01
CA VAL A 45 3.69 6.95 21.24
C VAL A 45 2.75 8.09 21.65
N LYS A 46 3.15 8.91 22.62
CA LYS A 46 2.27 9.93 23.22
C LYS A 46 2.24 11.24 22.45
N HIS A 47 3.35 11.61 21.82
CA HIS A 47 3.54 12.90 21.14
C HIS A 47 4.24 12.72 19.79
N PRO A 48 3.65 11.94 18.86
CA PRO A 48 4.31 11.66 17.60
C PRO A 48 4.49 12.93 16.77
N LEU A 49 5.65 13.09 16.12
CA LEU A 49 5.88 14.19 15.16
C LEU A 49 4.81 14.19 14.09
N ILE A 50 4.44 13.04 13.55
CA ILE A 50 3.27 12.83 12.67
C ILE A 50 2.44 11.68 13.24
N ALA A 51 1.18 11.99 13.58
CA ALA A 51 0.25 11.01 14.12
C ALA A 51 -0.07 9.91 13.09
N SER A 52 -0.34 8.71 13.58
CA SER A 52 -0.83 7.60 12.74
C SER A 52 -2.18 7.97 12.12
N ASP A 53 -2.44 7.47 10.92
CA ASP A 53 -3.72 7.66 10.21
C ASP A 53 -4.16 9.14 10.04
N SER A 54 -3.21 10.07 9.95
CA SER A 54 -3.49 11.51 9.93
C SER A 54 -3.29 12.17 8.55
N VAL A 55 -2.63 11.48 7.62
CA VAL A 55 -2.22 12.03 6.33
C VAL A 55 -3.04 11.41 5.19
N ASP A 56 -3.49 12.24 4.26
CA ASP A 56 -4.25 11.78 3.07
C ASP A 56 -3.33 11.24 1.98
N VAL A 57 -2.24 11.96 1.72
CA VAL A 57 -1.28 11.68 0.64
C VAL A 57 0.14 11.93 1.13
N VAL A 58 1.03 10.97 0.91
CA VAL A 58 2.48 11.15 1.07
C VAL A 58 3.10 11.29 -0.31
N VAL A 59 3.84 12.38 -0.54
CA VAL A 59 4.59 12.61 -1.78
C VAL A 59 6.05 12.76 -1.42
N SER A 60 6.92 12.13 -2.21
CA SER A 60 8.37 12.26 -2.05
C SER A 60 9.06 12.19 -3.41
N ASN A 61 10.18 12.90 -3.52
CA ASN A 61 10.97 12.98 -4.74
C ASN A 61 12.46 12.80 -4.42
N CYS A 62 13.02 11.64 -4.79
CA CYS A 62 14.44 11.31 -4.78
C CYS A 62 15.16 11.50 -3.43
N VAL A 63 14.53 11.13 -2.32
CA VAL A 63 15.17 11.22 -0.99
C VAL A 63 15.18 9.89 -0.22
N LEU A 64 14.47 8.86 -0.67
CA LEU A 64 14.42 7.59 0.10
C LEU A 64 15.76 6.85 -0.02
N ASN A 65 16.49 7.03 -1.12
CA ASN A 65 17.82 6.44 -1.32
C ASN A 65 18.91 7.01 -0.39
N LEU A 66 18.62 8.08 0.35
CA LEU A 66 19.52 8.64 1.36
C LEU A 66 19.33 7.99 2.74
N VAL A 67 18.38 7.06 2.87
CA VAL A 67 18.17 6.28 4.08
C VAL A 67 19.04 5.04 4.03
N GLU A 68 19.77 4.79 5.12
CA GLU A 68 20.58 3.59 5.28
C GLU A 68 19.76 2.32 5.02
N PRO A 69 20.32 1.30 4.33
CA PRO A 69 19.61 0.07 4.00
C PRO A 69 18.87 -0.56 5.18
N LYS A 70 19.50 -0.58 6.37
CA LYS A 70 18.93 -1.13 7.61
C LYS A 70 17.65 -0.43 8.08
N SER A 71 17.46 0.83 7.70
CA SER A 71 16.31 1.65 8.11
C SER A 71 15.24 1.76 7.03
N LYS A 72 15.45 1.16 5.84
CA LYS A 72 14.46 1.23 4.75
C LYS A 72 13.14 0.57 5.10
N ARG A 73 13.17 -0.57 5.80
CA ARG A 73 11.95 -1.23 6.26
C ARG A 73 11.10 -0.27 7.11
N GLN A 74 11.74 0.38 8.08
CA GLN A 74 11.10 1.36 8.96
C GLN A 74 10.57 2.57 8.17
N LEU A 75 11.29 3.05 7.15
CA LEU A 75 10.84 4.12 6.27
C LEU A 75 9.50 3.81 5.60
N PHE A 76 9.34 2.64 4.98
CA PHE A 76 8.07 2.29 4.34
C PHE A 76 6.95 2.02 5.38
N GLU A 77 7.30 1.46 6.54
CA GLU A 77 6.38 1.30 7.67
C GLU A 77 5.88 2.66 8.20
N GLU A 78 6.73 3.68 8.25
CA GLU A 78 6.35 5.04 8.67
C GLU A 78 5.45 5.72 7.65
N ILE A 79 5.75 5.62 6.35
CA ILE A 79 4.87 6.12 5.29
C ILE A 79 3.48 5.48 5.42
N PHE A 80 3.43 4.16 5.65
CA PHE A 80 2.18 3.45 5.86
C PHE A 80 1.46 3.86 7.15
N ARG A 81 2.19 4.02 8.25
CA ARG A 81 1.63 4.38 9.56
C ARG A 81 0.92 5.73 9.51
N VAL A 82 1.55 6.75 8.94
CA VAL A 82 1.02 8.13 8.92
C VAL A 82 -0.18 8.29 7.99
N LEU A 83 -0.25 7.50 6.91
CA LEU A 83 -1.39 7.53 5.99
C LEU A 83 -2.66 7.06 6.68
N ARG A 84 -3.78 7.75 6.47
CA ARG A 84 -5.11 7.27 6.86
C ARG A 84 -5.55 6.10 5.99
N LYS A 85 -6.52 5.31 6.46
CA LYS A 85 -7.20 4.32 5.61
C LYS A 85 -7.87 5.02 4.42
N GLY A 86 -7.59 4.55 3.21
CA GLY A 86 -7.97 5.18 1.95
C GLY A 86 -6.99 6.24 1.45
N GLY A 87 -5.93 6.54 2.22
CA GLY A 87 -4.82 7.40 1.77
C GLY A 87 -3.87 6.66 0.82
N ARG A 88 -2.99 7.43 0.18
CA ARG A 88 -2.04 6.92 -0.83
C ARG A 88 -0.65 7.54 -0.72
N ALA A 89 0.36 6.77 -1.11
CA ALA A 89 1.72 7.25 -1.32
C ALA A 89 1.97 7.41 -2.82
N VAL A 90 2.57 8.53 -3.24
CA VAL A 90 3.05 8.76 -4.61
C VAL A 90 4.52 9.15 -4.53
N ILE A 91 5.40 8.20 -4.81
CA ILE A 91 6.83 8.32 -4.55
C ILE A 91 7.59 8.23 -5.87
N CYS A 92 8.37 9.26 -6.17
CA CYS A 92 9.33 9.25 -7.26
C CYS A 92 10.73 9.03 -6.69
N ASP A 93 11.46 8.03 -7.18
CA ASP A 93 12.85 7.79 -6.78
C ASP A 93 13.68 7.18 -7.92
N ILE A 94 14.99 7.09 -7.70
CA ILE A 94 15.92 6.39 -8.57
C ILE A 94 15.98 4.92 -8.16
N VAL A 95 15.81 4.02 -9.13
CA VAL A 95 15.93 2.58 -8.94
C VAL A 95 16.99 2.01 -9.87
N SER A 96 17.57 0.88 -9.47
CA SER A 96 18.53 0.11 -10.27
C SER A 96 17.86 -1.08 -10.94
N ASP A 97 18.43 -1.55 -12.04
CA ASP A 97 18.04 -2.81 -12.69
C ASP A 97 18.65 -4.05 -12.04
N GLU A 98 19.76 -3.88 -11.34
CA GLU A 98 20.46 -4.93 -10.57
C GLU A 98 20.77 -4.47 -9.15
N GLU A 99 21.12 -5.39 -8.26
CA GLU A 99 21.56 -5.03 -6.91
C GLU A 99 22.84 -4.18 -6.94
N VAL A 100 22.87 -3.10 -6.17
CA VAL A 100 24.05 -2.23 -6.07
C VAL A 100 25.09 -2.90 -5.16
N PRO A 101 26.31 -3.23 -5.64
CA PRO A 101 27.35 -3.85 -4.84
C PRO A 101 27.77 -2.98 -3.65
N GLU A 102 28.13 -3.61 -2.53
CA GLU A 102 28.52 -2.92 -1.28
C GLU A 102 29.62 -1.87 -1.49
N GLN A 103 30.55 -2.10 -2.42
CA GLN A 103 31.61 -1.14 -2.74
C GLN A 103 31.04 0.19 -3.29
N LEU A 104 29.97 0.12 -4.09
CA LEU A 104 29.28 1.31 -4.60
C LEU A 104 28.35 1.92 -3.54
N GLN A 105 27.82 1.11 -2.62
CA GLN A 105 27.01 1.61 -1.51
C GLN A 105 27.84 2.46 -0.53
N ASN A 106 29.10 2.11 -0.33
CA ASN A 106 30.02 2.79 0.59
C ASN A 106 30.78 3.96 -0.07
N ASP A 107 30.54 4.26 -1.35
CA ASP A 107 31.15 5.39 -2.06
C ASP A 107 30.42 6.71 -1.70
N PRO A 108 31.10 7.67 -1.03
CA PRO A 108 30.47 8.92 -0.61
C PRO A 108 29.99 9.81 -1.76
N GLU A 109 30.63 9.75 -2.93
CA GLU A 109 30.23 10.54 -4.09
C GLU A 109 28.94 9.98 -4.70
N LEU A 110 28.82 8.66 -4.79
CA LEU A 110 27.62 7.98 -5.27
C LEU A 110 26.44 8.07 -4.29
N TRP A 111 26.73 8.19 -2.99
CA TRP A 111 25.71 8.37 -1.96
C TRP A 111 24.92 9.66 -2.18
N SER A 112 25.63 10.76 -2.43
CA SER A 112 25.00 12.06 -2.71
C SER A 112 24.17 12.07 -4.00
N GLY A 113 24.47 11.16 -4.94
CA GLY A 113 23.79 11.00 -6.21
C GLY A 113 22.55 10.10 -6.20
N CYS A 114 22.08 9.65 -5.02
CA CYS A 114 20.96 8.72 -4.86
C CYS A 114 21.20 7.33 -5.49
N ILE A 115 22.46 6.92 -5.64
CA ILE A 115 22.86 5.67 -6.32
C ILE A 115 23.14 4.56 -5.31
N SER A 116 23.93 4.88 -4.28
CA SER A 116 24.40 3.92 -3.28
C SER A 116 23.27 3.26 -2.50
N GLY A 117 22.20 4.00 -2.24
CA GLY A 117 21.01 3.47 -1.58
C GLY A 117 19.88 3.18 -2.55
N ALA A 118 20.08 2.97 -3.85
CA ALA A 118 18.97 2.62 -4.74
C ALA A 118 18.41 1.22 -4.43
N LEU A 119 17.08 1.07 -4.45
CA LEU A 119 16.46 -0.27 -4.54
C LEU A 119 16.46 -0.73 -5.99
N THR A 120 16.47 -2.04 -6.20
CA THR A 120 16.11 -2.59 -7.51
C THR A 120 14.68 -2.21 -7.86
N GLU A 121 14.32 -2.24 -9.15
CA GLU A 121 12.94 -2.03 -9.58
C GLU A 121 11.95 -2.94 -8.82
N GLU A 122 12.26 -4.23 -8.77
CA GLU A 122 11.47 -5.22 -8.04
C GLU A 122 11.44 -4.91 -6.53
N GLY A 123 12.61 -4.63 -5.95
CA GLY A 123 12.75 -4.34 -4.53
C GLY A 123 11.96 -3.09 -4.11
N PHE A 124 11.80 -2.12 -5.01
CA PHE A 124 11.02 -0.93 -4.73
C PHE A 124 9.53 -1.24 -4.61
N LEU A 125 8.96 -2.04 -5.52
CA LEU A 125 7.57 -2.50 -5.41
C LEU A 125 7.38 -3.40 -4.17
N ALA A 126 8.29 -4.35 -3.96
CA ALA A 126 8.25 -5.27 -2.83
C ALA A 126 8.30 -4.52 -1.49
N ALA A 127 9.00 -3.39 -1.40
CA ALA A 127 9.05 -2.60 -0.17
C ALA A 127 7.67 -2.01 0.21
N PHE A 128 6.87 -1.57 -0.77
CA PHE A 128 5.48 -1.16 -0.53
C PHE A 128 4.60 -2.35 -0.14
N GLU A 129 4.72 -3.47 -0.85
CA GLU A 129 3.96 -4.68 -0.54
C GLU A 129 4.22 -5.16 0.89
N ASN A 130 5.49 -5.27 1.28
CA ASN A 130 5.91 -5.68 2.61
C ASN A 130 5.43 -4.73 3.72
N ALA A 131 5.30 -3.44 3.43
CA ALA A 131 4.74 -2.46 4.37
C ALA A 131 3.19 -2.56 4.48
N GLY A 132 2.54 -3.37 3.64
CA GLY A 132 1.11 -3.66 3.69
C GLY A 132 0.25 -2.80 2.74
N PHE A 133 0.88 -2.11 1.79
CA PHE A 133 0.16 -1.36 0.76
C PHE A 133 -0.59 -2.29 -0.20
N TYR A 134 -1.49 -1.71 -0.98
CA TYR A 134 -2.22 -2.37 -2.07
C TYR A 134 -2.30 -1.47 -3.29
N GLY A 135 -2.67 -2.05 -4.43
CA GLY A 135 -2.87 -1.31 -5.66
C GLY A 135 -1.60 -0.61 -6.09
N ILE A 136 -0.47 -1.31 -5.95
CA ILE A 136 0.86 -0.78 -6.22
C ILE A 136 1.01 -0.66 -7.74
N GLN A 137 1.25 0.54 -8.24
CA GLN A 137 1.30 0.84 -9.67
C GLN A 137 2.53 1.68 -10.02
N ILE A 138 3.18 1.34 -11.13
CA ILE A 138 4.18 2.21 -11.76
C ILE A 138 3.43 3.25 -12.59
N LEU A 139 3.38 4.50 -12.12
CA LEU A 139 2.77 5.62 -12.85
C LEU A 139 3.69 6.15 -13.95
N LYS A 140 5.00 6.12 -13.71
CA LYS A 140 6.02 6.56 -14.66
C LYS A 140 7.28 5.75 -14.47
N ARG A 141 7.91 5.38 -15.58
CA ARG A 141 9.25 4.82 -15.62
C ARG A 141 9.98 5.44 -16.80
N ASP A 142 11.13 6.05 -16.56
CA ASP A 142 11.92 6.63 -17.63
C ASP A 142 12.50 5.51 -18.53
N ALA A 143 12.39 5.71 -19.85
CA ALA A 143 12.81 4.70 -20.83
C ALA A 143 14.34 4.59 -20.94
N LYS A 144 15.05 5.69 -20.70
CA LYS A 144 16.51 5.75 -20.70
C LYS A 144 17.01 5.88 -19.27
N PRO A 145 18.13 5.22 -18.91
CA PRO A 145 18.76 5.45 -17.63
C PRO A 145 19.18 6.92 -17.51
N TRP A 146 19.01 7.46 -16.30
CA TRP A 146 19.56 8.76 -15.94
C TRP A 146 21.09 8.67 -15.77
N ARG A 147 21.59 7.53 -15.29
CA ARG A 147 23.02 7.25 -15.13
C ARG A 147 23.28 5.75 -15.20
N THR A 148 24.46 5.37 -15.69
CA THR A 148 24.95 3.99 -15.64
C THR A 148 26.29 3.97 -14.90
N VAL A 149 26.46 3.05 -13.95
CA VAL A 149 27.71 2.89 -13.17
C VAL A 149 28.11 1.42 -13.20
N GLN A 150 29.29 1.13 -13.74
CA GLN A 150 29.79 -0.25 -13.88
C GLN A 150 28.81 -1.22 -14.57
N GLY A 151 27.99 -0.71 -15.49
CA GLY A 151 26.97 -1.49 -16.21
C GLY A 151 25.57 -1.44 -15.59
N ILE A 152 25.45 -1.05 -14.31
CA ILE A 152 24.17 -0.95 -13.60
C ILE A 152 23.43 0.31 -14.05
N GLU A 153 22.20 0.16 -14.51
CA GLU A 153 21.35 1.26 -14.97
C GLU A 153 20.50 1.84 -13.84
N PHE A 154 20.62 3.14 -13.63
CA PHE A 154 19.83 3.90 -12.67
C PHE A 154 18.79 4.73 -13.40
N ARG A 155 17.51 4.52 -13.08
CA ARG A 155 16.39 5.16 -13.77
C ARG A 155 15.36 5.71 -12.79
N SER A 156 14.66 6.77 -13.21
CA SER A 156 13.59 7.36 -12.41
C SER A 156 12.30 6.57 -12.56
N VAL A 157 11.69 6.22 -11.43
CA VAL A 157 10.39 5.54 -11.34
C VAL A 157 9.49 6.27 -10.36
N THR A 158 8.24 6.47 -10.76
CA THR A 158 7.17 6.96 -9.89
C THR A 158 6.19 5.84 -9.61
N ILE A 159 6.02 5.50 -8.33
CA ILE A 159 5.07 4.51 -7.84
C ILE A 159 3.91 5.21 -7.14
N GLU A 160 2.71 4.67 -7.31
CA GLU A 160 1.55 4.93 -6.46
C GLU A 160 1.17 3.66 -5.69
N ALA A 161 0.80 3.81 -4.43
CA ALA A 161 0.38 2.70 -3.56
C ALA A 161 -0.64 3.17 -2.52
N PHE A 162 -1.59 2.32 -2.13
CA PHE A 162 -2.71 2.69 -1.27
C PHE A 162 -2.70 1.97 0.08
N LYS A 163 -3.23 2.64 1.12
CA LYS A 163 -3.49 2.03 2.44
C LYS A 163 -4.98 1.76 2.59
N GLY A 164 -5.38 0.56 3.04
CA GLY A 164 -6.82 0.30 3.26
C GLY A 164 -7.22 -1.13 3.58
N LYS A 165 -6.30 -2.10 3.43
CA LYS A 165 -6.58 -3.53 3.66
C LYS A 165 -6.73 -3.92 5.13
N GLN A 166 -6.55 -2.99 6.07
CA GLN A 166 -6.53 -3.29 7.50
C GLN A 166 -7.95 -3.37 8.08
N GLY A 167 -8.23 -4.38 8.89
CA GLY A 167 -9.51 -4.58 9.56
C GLY A 167 -10.10 -5.98 9.32
N ALA A 168 -11.18 -6.27 10.05
CA ALA A 168 -11.85 -7.56 10.02
C ALA A 168 -12.55 -7.83 8.68
N CYS A 169 -12.63 -9.10 8.32
CA CYS A 169 -13.30 -9.57 7.11
C CYS A 169 -14.65 -10.19 7.47
N PHE A 170 -15.72 -9.67 6.87
CA PHE A 170 -17.08 -10.12 7.13
C PHE A 170 -17.76 -10.62 5.86
N GLU A 171 -18.57 -11.66 6.02
CA GLU A 171 -19.35 -12.29 4.96
C GLU A 171 -20.70 -11.58 4.80
N ARG A 172 -20.89 -10.94 3.64
CA ARG A 172 -22.14 -10.25 3.27
C ARG A 172 -22.79 -10.83 2.00
N ASN A 173 -22.42 -12.04 1.60
CA ASN A 173 -22.85 -12.72 0.38
C ASN A 173 -22.54 -11.93 -0.90
N GLN A 174 -21.50 -11.10 -0.86
CA GLN A 174 -21.05 -10.31 -2.00
C GLN A 174 -20.12 -11.14 -2.90
N ALA A 175 -20.06 -10.76 -4.17
CA ALA A 175 -19.14 -11.34 -5.12
C ALA A 175 -18.58 -10.33 -6.12
N VAL A 176 -17.41 -10.63 -6.65
CA VAL A 176 -16.81 -9.88 -7.76
C VAL A 176 -16.61 -10.82 -8.95
N ILE A 177 -16.59 -10.25 -10.15
CA ILE A 177 -16.22 -10.96 -11.38
C ILE A 177 -15.08 -10.18 -12.00
N TYR A 178 -13.91 -10.81 -12.12
CA TYR A 178 -12.80 -10.21 -12.84
C TYR A 178 -13.12 -10.14 -14.34
N ARG A 179 -13.00 -8.95 -14.94
CA ARG A 179 -13.36 -8.69 -16.34
C ARG A 179 -12.30 -9.20 -17.32
N GLY A 180 -11.02 -9.16 -16.94
CA GLY A 180 -9.89 -9.32 -17.85
C GLY A 180 -9.05 -8.03 -17.94
N PRO A 181 -8.10 -7.95 -18.89
CA PRO A 181 -7.94 -8.80 -20.07
C PRO A 181 -7.18 -10.11 -19.83
N PHE A 182 -6.37 -10.20 -18.77
CA PHE A 182 -5.56 -11.39 -18.48
C PHE A 182 -6.44 -12.60 -18.15
N LYS A 183 -5.90 -13.82 -18.35
CA LYS A 183 -6.62 -15.08 -18.04
C LYS A 183 -7.06 -15.12 -16.57
N GLU A 184 -6.18 -14.63 -15.71
CA GLU A 184 -6.35 -14.55 -14.26
C GLU A 184 -5.49 -13.43 -13.69
N VAL A 185 -5.81 -13.03 -12.47
CA VAL A 185 -5.05 -12.06 -11.67
C VAL A 185 -4.83 -12.59 -10.26
N LEU A 186 -3.80 -12.08 -9.60
CA LEU A 186 -3.53 -12.25 -8.18
C LEU A 186 -3.45 -10.84 -7.58
N ASP A 187 -4.22 -10.56 -6.54
CA ASP A 187 -4.15 -9.27 -5.85
C ASP A 187 -3.09 -9.28 -4.73
N ASP A 188 -2.87 -8.12 -4.11
CA ASP A 188 -1.89 -7.92 -3.04
C ASP A 188 -2.24 -8.68 -1.72
N ASP A 189 -3.35 -9.42 -1.67
CA ASP A 189 -3.77 -10.28 -0.55
C ASP A 189 -3.81 -11.76 -0.95
N ASN A 190 -3.23 -12.13 -2.10
CA ASN A 190 -3.18 -13.47 -2.67
C ASN A 190 -4.54 -14.05 -3.13
N HIS A 191 -5.52 -13.20 -3.43
CA HIS A 191 -6.77 -13.63 -4.03
C HIS A 191 -6.59 -13.90 -5.53
N ARG A 192 -6.64 -15.17 -5.92
CA ARG A 192 -6.42 -15.61 -7.31
C ARG A 192 -7.73 -15.74 -8.07
N MET A 193 -7.95 -14.89 -9.07
CA MET A 193 -9.23 -14.80 -9.77
C MET A 193 -9.10 -14.96 -11.29
N GLU A 194 -9.79 -15.95 -11.84
CA GLU A 194 -9.94 -16.14 -13.29
C GLU A 194 -11.05 -15.25 -13.85
N ARG A 195 -10.84 -14.73 -15.06
CA ARG A 195 -11.83 -13.84 -15.69
C ARG A 195 -13.18 -14.54 -15.90
N GLY A 196 -14.28 -13.80 -15.68
CA GLY A 196 -15.65 -14.27 -15.90
C GLY A 196 -16.24 -15.17 -14.82
N LYS A 197 -15.48 -15.55 -13.79
CA LYS A 197 -15.99 -16.33 -12.65
C LYS A 197 -16.42 -15.42 -11.50
N ARG A 198 -17.44 -15.84 -10.75
CA ARG A 198 -17.93 -15.14 -9.55
C ARG A 198 -17.15 -15.59 -8.33
N TYR A 199 -16.35 -14.71 -7.76
CA TYR A 199 -15.60 -14.97 -6.54
C TYR A 199 -16.25 -14.31 -5.34
N ALA A 200 -16.41 -15.08 -4.27
CA ALA A 200 -16.88 -14.58 -2.98
C ALA A 200 -15.84 -13.62 -2.39
N MET A 201 -16.29 -12.45 -1.94
CA MET A 201 -15.42 -11.44 -1.34
C MET A 201 -15.98 -11.00 0.01
N CYS A 202 -15.10 -10.76 0.97
CA CYS A 202 -15.48 -10.09 2.20
C CYS A 202 -15.85 -8.62 1.92
N ASP A 203 -16.65 -8.03 2.81
CA ASP A 203 -17.11 -6.64 2.67
C ASP A 203 -15.97 -5.63 2.49
N LYS A 204 -14.87 -5.81 3.22
CA LYS A 204 -13.68 -4.95 3.15
C LYS A 204 -13.07 -4.96 1.74
N THR A 205 -12.70 -6.14 1.22
CA THR A 205 -12.07 -6.27 -0.11
C THR A 205 -13.04 -5.90 -1.22
N TYR A 206 -14.32 -6.25 -1.07
CA TYR A 206 -15.36 -5.85 -2.02
C TYR A 206 -15.45 -4.33 -2.18
N ASN A 207 -15.48 -3.58 -1.07
CA ASN A 207 -15.49 -2.11 -1.09
C ASN A 207 -14.14 -1.50 -1.51
N LEU A 208 -13.03 -2.23 -1.32
CA LEU A 208 -11.72 -1.85 -1.85
C LEU A 208 -11.72 -1.88 -3.38
N TYR A 209 -12.23 -2.99 -3.95
CA TYR A 209 -12.28 -3.18 -5.39
C TYR A 209 -13.19 -2.16 -6.09
N LYS A 210 -14.23 -1.65 -5.41
CA LYS A 210 -15.09 -0.56 -5.92
C LYS A 210 -14.37 0.78 -6.11
N LYS A 211 -13.11 0.91 -5.68
CA LYS A 211 -12.31 2.14 -5.77
C LYS A 211 -11.15 1.96 -6.73
N ALA A 212 -10.57 3.07 -7.18
CA ALA A 212 -9.29 3.05 -7.88
C ALA A 212 -8.21 2.39 -7.00
N PRO A 213 -7.28 1.62 -7.60
CA PRO A 213 -7.12 1.41 -9.04
C PRO A 213 -7.92 0.21 -9.60
N TYR A 214 -8.72 -0.47 -8.78
CA TYR A 214 -9.32 -1.76 -9.15
C TYR A 214 -10.66 -1.64 -9.86
N SER A 215 -11.41 -0.56 -9.65
CA SER A 215 -12.83 -0.45 -10.05
C SER A 215 -13.11 -0.73 -11.52
N GLU A 216 -12.15 -0.49 -12.41
CA GLU A 216 -12.31 -0.72 -13.85
C GLU A 216 -12.16 -2.19 -14.25
N PHE A 217 -11.57 -3.03 -13.40
CA PHE A 217 -11.26 -4.43 -13.71
C PHE A 217 -12.30 -5.43 -13.21
N PHE A 218 -13.26 -5.02 -12.38
CA PHE A 218 -14.20 -5.92 -11.73
C PHE A 218 -15.65 -5.51 -11.97
N GLU A 219 -16.52 -6.49 -12.17
CA GLU A 219 -17.96 -6.33 -12.01
C GLU A 219 -18.36 -6.72 -10.59
N PHE A 220 -19.35 -6.02 -10.05
CA PHE A 220 -19.77 -6.15 -8.67
C PHE A 220 -21.15 -6.80 -8.58
N VAL A 221 -21.26 -7.87 -7.79
CA VAL A 221 -22.52 -8.59 -7.58
C VAL A 221 -22.92 -8.43 -6.12
N GLU A 222 -23.98 -7.65 -5.90
CA GLU A 222 -24.60 -7.46 -4.59
C GLU A 222 -25.61 -8.59 -4.30
N PRO A 223 -25.79 -8.96 -3.02
CA PRO A 223 -26.87 -9.87 -2.66
C PRO A 223 -28.23 -9.20 -2.86
N ILE A 224 -29.26 -9.98 -3.17
CA ILE A 224 -30.65 -9.47 -3.27
C ILE A 224 -31.11 -8.93 -1.92
N VAL A 225 -30.69 -9.57 -0.83
CA VAL A 225 -30.96 -9.10 0.52
C VAL A 225 -29.66 -8.78 1.20
N ASP A 226 -29.54 -7.53 1.62
CA ASP A 226 -28.38 -7.04 2.35
C ASP A 226 -28.21 -7.77 3.69
N VAL A 227 -26.96 -8.05 4.04
CA VAL A 227 -26.58 -8.61 5.33
C VAL A 227 -25.94 -7.49 6.15
N PRO A 228 -26.57 -7.01 7.23
CA PRO A 228 -26.00 -5.97 8.08
C PRO A 228 -24.68 -6.42 8.71
N ILE A 229 -23.71 -5.51 8.83
CA ILE A 229 -22.37 -5.82 9.40
C ILE A 229 -22.48 -6.41 10.82
N ALA A 230 -23.45 -5.97 11.62
CA ALA A 230 -23.68 -6.47 12.97
C ALA A 230 -24.09 -7.95 13.04
N GLU A 231 -24.66 -8.48 11.95
CA GLU A 231 -25.12 -9.86 11.81
C GLU A 231 -24.17 -10.71 10.95
N ALA A 232 -23.21 -10.06 10.28
CA ALA A 232 -22.29 -10.70 9.36
C ALA A 232 -21.29 -11.60 10.10
N LYS A 233 -21.12 -12.82 9.57
CA LYS A 233 -20.16 -13.78 10.11
C LYS A 233 -18.74 -13.45 9.64
N PRO A 234 -17.69 -13.89 10.35
CA PRO A 234 -16.32 -13.82 9.85
C PRO A 234 -16.18 -14.50 8.49
N PHE A 235 -15.44 -13.87 7.57
CA PHE A 235 -15.11 -14.42 6.26
C PHE A 235 -13.66 -14.90 6.25
N ASP A 236 -13.44 -16.11 5.73
CA ASP A 236 -12.09 -16.67 5.57
C ASP A 236 -11.44 -16.16 4.28
N CYS A 237 -10.65 -15.08 4.38
CA CYS A 237 -9.89 -14.53 3.25
C CYS A 237 -8.66 -15.36 2.87
N SER A 238 -8.29 -16.40 3.61
CA SER A 238 -7.13 -17.23 3.24
C SER A 238 -7.37 -18.09 2.00
N ARG A 239 -8.64 -18.20 1.57
CA ARG A 239 -9.07 -19.04 0.45
C ARG A 239 -9.86 -18.21 -0.54
N THR A 240 -9.49 -18.31 -1.82
CA THR A 240 -10.29 -17.74 -2.90
C THR A 240 -11.38 -18.73 -3.31
N ALA A 241 -12.64 -18.43 -2.98
CA ALA A 241 -13.78 -19.31 -3.23
C ALA A 241 -14.71 -18.75 -4.31
N LEU A 242 -15.30 -19.64 -5.11
CA LEU A 242 -16.37 -19.27 -6.03
C LEU A 242 -17.67 -19.03 -5.26
N ARG A 243 -18.40 -17.97 -5.63
CA ARG A 243 -19.73 -17.69 -5.11
C ARG A 243 -20.77 -18.41 -5.95
N HIS A 244 -21.52 -19.33 -5.35
CA HIS A 244 -22.65 -19.93 -6.03
C HIS A 244 -23.76 -18.86 -6.22
N PRO A 245 -24.41 -18.76 -7.39
CA PRO A 245 -25.42 -17.73 -7.64
C PRO A 245 -26.61 -17.73 -6.68
N LYS A 246 -26.93 -18.87 -6.05
CA LYS A 246 -27.97 -18.94 -5.02
C LYS A 246 -27.58 -18.26 -3.70
N GLU A 247 -26.29 -18.09 -3.41
CA GLU A 247 -25.88 -17.40 -2.19
C GLU A 247 -26.15 -15.90 -2.27
N THR A 248 -25.95 -15.28 -3.45
CA THR A 248 -26.33 -13.87 -3.68
C THR A 248 -27.84 -13.70 -3.82
N LYS A 249 -28.56 -14.71 -4.32
CA LYS A 249 -30.01 -14.64 -4.58
C LYS A 249 -30.91 -15.16 -3.46
N ARG A 250 -30.37 -15.88 -2.47
CA ARG A 250 -31.03 -16.84 -1.57
C ARG A 250 -31.29 -18.21 -2.21
N GLN A 251 -31.31 -19.25 -1.37
CA GLN A 251 -31.40 -20.66 -1.78
C GLN A 251 -32.75 -21.02 -2.41
N ASP A 252 -33.80 -20.34 -1.98
CA ASP A 252 -35.20 -20.47 -2.35
C ASP A 252 -35.61 -19.55 -3.52
N TYR A 253 -34.68 -18.78 -4.10
CA TYR A 253 -34.98 -17.89 -5.22
C TYR A 253 -35.36 -18.68 -6.48
N ASP A 254 -36.61 -18.55 -6.93
CA ASP A 254 -37.18 -19.21 -8.11
C ASP A 254 -37.92 -18.26 -9.08
N ALA A 255 -37.78 -16.94 -8.87
CA ALA A 255 -38.52 -15.95 -9.64
C ALA A 255 -38.22 -16.04 -11.15
N THR A 256 -39.29 -16.06 -11.95
CA THR A 256 -39.25 -15.98 -13.42
C THR A 256 -39.75 -14.62 -13.87
N THR A 257 -38.97 -13.90 -14.67
CA THR A 257 -39.29 -12.55 -15.16
C THR A 257 -39.30 -12.53 -16.69
N ASP A 258 -40.14 -11.67 -17.28
CA ASP A 258 -40.13 -11.45 -18.72
C ASP A 258 -38.80 -10.84 -19.19
N ALA A 259 -38.42 -11.16 -20.44
CA ALA A 259 -37.24 -10.56 -21.06
C ALA A 259 -37.47 -9.06 -21.26
N ASN A 260 -36.50 -8.24 -20.86
CA ASN A 260 -36.54 -6.81 -21.15
C ASN A 260 -36.31 -6.61 -22.65
N ASN A 261 -37.26 -5.98 -23.35
CA ASN A 261 -37.24 -5.77 -24.81
C ASN A 261 -36.07 -4.89 -25.32
N LYS A 262 -35.19 -4.40 -24.43
CA LYS A 262 -33.99 -3.62 -24.75
C LYS A 262 -32.71 -4.46 -24.83
N CYS A 263 -32.82 -5.74 -25.17
CA CYS A 263 -31.66 -6.61 -25.29
C CYS A 263 -31.06 -6.48 -26.70
N CYS A 264 -29.89 -5.85 -26.81
CA CYS A 264 -29.11 -5.74 -28.05
C CYS A 264 -29.80 -4.97 -29.21
N ASP A 265 -30.28 -3.75 -28.97
CA ASP A 265 -30.53 -2.83 -30.08
C ASP A 265 -29.18 -2.59 -30.79
N GLY A 266 -29.01 -3.19 -31.97
CA GLY A 266 -27.75 -3.26 -32.74
C GLY A 266 -27.19 -1.92 -33.24
N GLY A 267 -27.45 -0.81 -32.55
CA GLY A 267 -26.86 0.50 -32.80
C GLY A 267 -25.73 0.77 -31.82
N SER A 268 -24.50 0.80 -32.34
CA SER A 268 -23.26 1.19 -31.63
C SER A 268 -22.57 0.12 -30.78
N CYS A 269 -22.20 -0.99 -31.41
CA CYS A 269 -20.95 -1.68 -31.05
C CYS A 269 -19.89 -1.30 -32.09
N CYS A 270 -19.15 -0.21 -31.83
CA CYS A 270 -17.93 0.16 -32.56
C CYS A 270 -16.80 0.33 -31.54
#